data_AF-A0A962Q8A8-F1
#
_entry.id   AF-A0A962Q8A8-F1
#
_cell.length_a   1.000
_cell.length_b   1.000
_cell.length_c   1.000
_cell.angle_alpha   90.00
_cell.angle_beta   90.00
_cell.angle_gamma   90.00
#
_symmetry.space_group_name_H-M   'P 1'
#
loop_
_entity.id
_entity.type
_entity.pdbx_description
1 polymer ?
#
loop_
_entity_poly.entity_id
_entity_poly.type
_entity_poly.pdbx_seq_one_letter_code
_entity_poly.pdbx_strand_id
1 'polypeptide(L)'
;DYHIMEGSSAINRGIEYPNARTSDFDDNPISGVRDIGPYEYNGVIIPPDPTKYIVLEWAPVNNVDGYTLEVGLPTEKLIVDTVDTFFKLEGVEYDTTYTWKVVPYNQHGEAVNCPTWTFKTVVDPNKGTPPQPTTPVNPFNNQTNVSLTSSLVWNSVNDADGYRLSLWYNGTAIIDDFDFGNNLTTDISGHLSYAKEYVWRVTPYNSFGDAQGVVDWKFTTEPEPIVLPEPTTPIYPLDGDTNVNIQIG
;
A
#
# COMPACT_ATOMS: atom_id res chain seq x y z
N ASP A 1 -20.64 49.29 24.84
CA ASP A 1 -21.53 48.62 23.87
C ASP A 1 -20.95 47.32 23.38
N TYR A 2 -21.25 46.22 24.07
CA TYR A 2 -21.13 44.87 23.53
C TYR A 2 -22.35 44.10 24.00
N HIS A 3 -23.30 43.89 23.07
CA HIS A 3 -24.48 43.08 23.28
C HIS A 3 -24.19 41.62 22.87
N ILE A 4 -24.63 40.73 23.75
CA ILE A 4 -24.75 39.29 23.63
C ILE A 4 -25.92 38.97 22.68
N MET A 5 -25.87 37.87 21.91
CA MET A 5 -26.95 36.88 21.73
C MET A 5 -26.50 35.73 20.80
N GLU A 6 -26.89 34.52 21.19
CA GLU A 6 -26.66 33.21 20.58
C GLU A 6 -27.48 32.96 19.30
N GLY A 7 -27.19 31.88 18.56
CA GLY A 7 -28.23 31.15 17.81
C GLY A 7 -27.85 30.55 16.45
N SER A 8 -27.50 29.26 16.47
CA SER A 8 -27.77 28.17 15.51
C SER A 8 -27.91 28.36 13.98
N SER A 9 -27.45 27.30 13.32
CA SER A 9 -27.86 26.72 12.03
C SER A 9 -27.05 27.14 10.79
N ALA A 10 -26.26 26.17 10.33
CA ALA A 10 -25.52 26.19 9.08
C ALA A 10 -26.50 26.03 7.91
N ILE A 11 -26.44 26.97 6.96
CA ILE A 11 -27.04 26.83 5.64
C ILE A 11 -25.87 26.67 4.67
N ASN A 12 -25.55 25.44 4.27
CA ASN A 12 -24.69 25.21 3.11
C ASN A 12 -25.59 24.91 1.91
N ARG A 13 -25.46 25.73 0.86
CA ARG A 13 -26.28 25.71 -0.34
C ARG A 13 -25.98 24.45 -1.15
N GLY A 14 -27.04 23.76 -1.54
CA GLY A 14 -27.01 22.53 -2.32
C GLY A 14 -26.50 22.73 -3.75
N ILE A 15 -25.79 21.70 -4.22
CA ILE A 15 -25.72 21.34 -5.63
C ILE A 15 -26.64 20.11 -5.76
N GLU A 16 -27.74 20.28 -6.49
CA GLU A 16 -28.74 19.25 -6.76
C GLU A 16 -28.21 18.21 -7.76
N TYR A 17 -28.24 16.93 -7.38
CA TYR A 17 -28.33 15.81 -8.32
C TYR A 17 -29.79 15.35 -8.34
N PRO A 18 -30.51 15.38 -9.48
CA PRO A 18 -31.93 15.06 -9.49
C PRO A 18 -32.16 13.53 -9.41
N ASN A 19 -32.91 13.15 -8.38
CA ASN A 19 -33.81 12.00 -8.30
C ASN A 19 -33.19 10.58 -8.34
N ALA A 20 -32.68 10.14 -7.19
CA ALA A 20 -32.81 8.75 -6.80
C ALA A 20 -34.30 8.45 -6.54
N ARG A 21 -34.97 7.83 -7.51
CA ARG A 21 -36.22 7.12 -7.24
C ARG A 21 -35.86 5.84 -6.49
N THR A 22 -36.09 5.83 -5.19
CA THR A 22 -36.36 4.59 -4.46
C THR A 22 -37.75 4.12 -4.90
N SER A 23 -37.82 3.24 -5.87
CA SER A 23 -39.01 2.43 -6.11
C SER A 23 -38.70 1.02 -5.66
N ASP A 24 -39.32 0.65 -4.54
CA ASP A 24 -39.66 -0.70 -4.10
C ASP A 24 -39.38 -1.77 -5.14
N PHE A 25 -38.25 -2.48 -4.97
CA PHE A 25 -38.09 -3.80 -5.57
C PHE A 25 -38.85 -4.76 -4.66
N ASP A 26 -40.13 -4.91 -4.98
CA ASP A 26 -40.98 -5.98 -4.46
C ASP A 26 -40.27 -7.33 -4.64
N ASP A 27 -40.27 -8.08 -3.54
CA ASP A 27 -40.09 -9.52 -3.51
C ASP A 27 -40.97 -10.20 -4.56
N ASN A 28 -40.38 -10.57 -5.70
CA ASN A 28 -40.95 -11.59 -6.56
C ASN A 28 -39.81 -12.50 -7.04
N PRO A 29 -39.80 -13.79 -6.67
CA PRO A 29 -38.70 -14.67 -6.99
C PRO A 29 -38.61 -14.81 -8.51
N ILE A 30 -37.46 -14.44 -9.07
CA ILE A 30 -37.13 -14.67 -10.48
C ILE A 30 -37.17 -16.19 -10.70
N SER A 31 -38.26 -16.66 -11.28
CA SER A 31 -38.54 -18.05 -11.58
C SER A 31 -37.50 -18.57 -12.59
N GLY A 32 -36.45 -19.22 -12.10
CA GLY A 32 -35.47 -19.88 -12.96
C GLY A 32 -34.08 -20.10 -12.34
N VAL A 33 -33.75 -19.47 -11.21
CA VAL A 33 -32.46 -19.70 -10.55
C VAL A 33 -32.49 -21.09 -9.86
N ARG A 34 -31.98 -22.12 -10.54
CA ARG A 34 -31.46 -23.28 -9.81
C ARG A 34 -30.18 -22.83 -9.14
N ASP A 35 -30.31 -22.46 -7.87
CA ASP A 35 -29.21 -22.40 -6.92
C ASP A 35 -28.52 -23.77 -6.94
N ILE A 36 -27.41 -23.88 -7.66
CA ILE A 36 -26.52 -25.05 -7.55
C ILE A 36 -25.86 -24.92 -6.19
N GLY A 37 -26.49 -25.56 -5.21
CA GLY A 37 -25.98 -25.67 -3.85
C GLY A 37 -24.53 -26.18 -3.81
N PRO A 38 -23.88 -26.03 -2.65
CA PRO A 38 -22.42 -26.11 -2.52
C PRO A 38 -21.84 -27.41 -3.08
N TYR A 39 -20.71 -27.30 -3.79
CA TYR A 39 -19.89 -28.44 -4.14
C TYR A 39 -18.90 -28.72 -2.99
N GLU A 40 -18.80 -29.97 -2.57
CA GLU A 40 -17.81 -30.38 -1.56
C GLU A 40 -16.44 -30.60 -2.21
N TYR A 41 -15.42 -29.88 -1.74
CA TYR A 41 -14.02 -30.20 -1.98
C TYR A 41 -13.35 -30.47 -0.63
N ASN A 42 -12.88 -31.70 -0.42
CA ASN A 42 -12.22 -32.14 0.82
C ASN A 42 -12.99 -31.83 2.11
N GLY A 43 -14.32 -31.93 2.09
CA GLY A 43 -15.16 -31.73 3.27
C GLY A 43 -15.32 -30.28 3.73
N VAL A 44 -14.92 -29.31 2.90
CA VAL A 44 -15.21 -27.88 3.12
C VAL A 44 -16.38 -27.48 2.23
N ILE A 45 -17.46 -26.97 2.85
CA ILE A 45 -18.53 -26.27 2.14
C ILE A 45 -17.97 -24.90 1.76
N ILE A 46 -17.56 -24.75 0.50
CA ILE A 46 -17.18 -23.46 -0.05
C ILE A 46 -18.50 -22.77 -0.43
N PRO A 47 -18.89 -21.65 0.21
CA PRO A 47 -20.01 -20.86 -0.30
C PRO A 47 -19.64 -20.42 -1.72
N PRO A 48 -20.55 -20.49 -2.72
CA PRO A 48 -20.31 -19.82 -3.99
C PRO A 48 -20.00 -18.35 -3.65
N ASP A 49 -18.84 -17.83 -4.03
CA ASP A 49 -18.54 -16.41 -3.86
C ASP A 49 -19.59 -15.63 -4.65
N PRO A 50 -20.56 -14.95 -4.01
CA PRO A 50 -21.67 -14.35 -4.72
C PRO A 50 -21.31 -13.01 -5.38
N THR A 51 -20.04 -12.58 -5.36
CA THR A 51 -19.70 -11.16 -5.57
C THR A 51 -19.14 -10.79 -6.95
N LYS A 52 -18.76 -11.75 -7.81
CA LYS A 52 -18.25 -11.44 -9.16
C LYS A 52 -19.18 -11.91 -10.25
N TYR A 53 -19.97 -10.99 -10.81
CA TYR A 53 -20.81 -11.25 -11.97
C TYR A 53 -20.78 -10.09 -12.97
N ILE A 54 -21.12 -10.40 -14.22
CA ILE A 54 -21.41 -9.42 -15.27
C ILE A 54 -22.77 -9.76 -15.88
N VAL A 55 -23.58 -8.73 -16.13
CA VAL A 55 -24.81 -8.87 -16.91
C VAL A 55 -24.49 -8.57 -18.37
N LEU A 56 -24.67 -9.56 -19.24
CA LEU A 56 -24.63 -9.40 -20.68
C LEU A 56 -26.03 -9.03 -21.16
N GLU A 57 -26.15 -8.00 -21.98
CA GLU A 57 -27.43 -7.54 -22.53
C GLU A 57 -27.28 -7.36 -24.04
N TRP A 58 -28.31 -7.74 -24.80
CA TRP A 58 -28.34 -7.56 -26.25
C TRP A 58 -29.68 -6.98 -26.71
N ALA A 59 -29.68 -6.38 -27.89
CA ALA A 59 -30.90 -5.82 -28.46
C ALA A 59 -31.85 -6.96 -28.91
N PRO A 60 -33.17 -6.83 -28.67
CA PRO A 60 -34.14 -7.80 -29.15
C PRO A 60 -34.19 -7.84 -30.69
N VAL A 61 -34.35 -9.04 -31.23
CA VAL A 61 -34.57 -9.31 -32.66
C VAL A 61 -36.01 -9.74 -32.85
N ASN A 62 -36.69 -9.19 -33.87
CA ASN A 62 -38.05 -9.57 -34.21
C ASN A 62 -38.11 -10.94 -34.90
N ASN A 63 -39.25 -11.64 -34.78
CA ASN A 63 -39.51 -12.94 -35.42
C ASN A 63 -38.54 -14.07 -35.01
N VAL A 64 -38.13 -14.08 -33.74
CA VAL A 64 -37.30 -15.13 -33.14
C VAL A 64 -38.11 -15.91 -32.11
N ASP A 65 -37.84 -17.20 -32.00
CA ASP A 65 -38.38 -18.06 -30.95
C ASP A 65 -37.46 -18.06 -29.71
N GLY A 66 -36.19 -17.67 -29.87
CA GLY A 66 -35.22 -17.54 -28.80
C GLY A 66 -33.82 -17.17 -29.29
N TYR A 67 -32.85 -17.31 -28.41
CA TYR A 67 -31.43 -17.05 -28.63
C TYR A 67 -30.58 -18.17 -28.05
N THR A 68 -29.55 -18.59 -28.77
CA THR A 68 -28.44 -19.38 -28.24
C THR A 68 -27.28 -18.43 -27.91
N LEU A 69 -26.94 -18.31 -26.63
CA LEU A 69 -25.78 -17.58 -26.12
C LEU A 69 -24.61 -18.54 -25.95
N GLU A 70 -23.48 -18.23 -26.58
CA GLU A 70 -22.17 -18.82 -26.29
C GLU A 70 -21.33 -17.79 -25.53
N VAL A 71 -20.89 -18.08 -24.31
CA VAL A 71 -20.18 -17.13 -23.43
C VAL A 71 -19.10 -17.83 -22.60
N GLY A 72 -17.95 -17.18 -22.41
CA GLY A 72 -16.93 -17.67 -21.48
C GLY A 72 -15.52 -17.23 -21.88
N LEU A 73 -14.52 -17.93 -21.35
CA LEU A 73 -13.12 -17.76 -21.74
C LEU A 73 -12.93 -18.09 -23.23
N PRO A 74 -11.85 -17.63 -23.88
CA PRO A 74 -11.57 -18.01 -25.26
C PRO A 74 -11.46 -19.53 -25.48
N THR A 75 -11.04 -20.27 -24.45
CA THR A 75 -10.81 -21.73 -24.49
C THR A 75 -11.92 -22.55 -23.83
N GLU A 76 -12.85 -21.92 -23.12
CA GLU A 76 -13.90 -22.59 -22.36
C GLU A 76 -15.21 -21.80 -22.46
N LYS A 77 -16.25 -22.45 -22.99
CA LYS A 77 -17.52 -21.81 -23.34
C LYS A 77 -18.68 -22.50 -22.66
N LEU A 78 -19.56 -21.69 -22.09
CA LEU A 78 -20.92 -22.04 -21.72
C LEU A 78 -21.85 -21.76 -22.91
N ILE A 79 -22.76 -22.67 -23.19
CA ILE A 79 -23.83 -22.51 -24.19
C ILE A 79 -25.17 -22.54 -23.46
N VAL A 80 -26.01 -21.54 -23.72
CA VAL A 80 -27.31 -21.36 -23.06
C VAL A 80 -28.36 -20.97 -24.09
N ASP A 81 -29.49 -21.67 -24.11
CA ASP A 81 -30.68 -21.23 -24.84
C ASP A 81 -31.59 -20.41 -23.91
N THR A 82 -32.02 -19.24 -24.37
CA THR A 82 -32.89 -18.34 -23.62
C THR A 82 -33.83 -17.57 -24.54
N VAL A 83 -34.95 -17.10 -23.98
CA VAL A 83 -35.87 -16.17 -24.65
C VAL A 83 -35.66 -14.73 -24.20
N ASP A 84 -34.88 -14.53 -23.13
CA ASP A 84 -34.54 -13.23 -22.61
C ASP A 84 -33.51 -12.52 -23.49
N THR A 85 -33.33 -11.22 -23.25
CA THR A 85 -32.30 -10.41 -23.92
C THR A 85 -31.14 -10.06 -22.99
N PHE A 86 -30.96 -10.84 -21.93
CA PHE A 86 -29.88 -10.68 -20.96
C PHE A 86 -29.44 -12.02 -20.37
N PHE A 87 -28.23 -12.06 -19.83
CA PHE A 87 -27.68 -13.21 -19.10
C PHE A 87 -26.71 -12.76 -18.01
N LYS A 88 -26.90 -13.26 -16.79
CA LYS A 88 -25.97 -13.03 -15.67
C LYS A 88 -24.86 -14.08 -15.71
N LEU A 89 -23.66 -13.67 -16.10
CA LEU A 89 -22.45 -14.49 -16.03
C LEU A 89 -21.82 -14.33 -14.64
N GLU A 90 -21.88 -15.40 -13.84
CA GLU A 90 -21.27 -15.46 -12.50
C GLU A 90 -19.86 -16.06 -12.56
N GLY A 91 -19.07 -15.87 -11.51
CA GLY A 91 -17.72 -16.43 -11.41
C GLY A 91 -16.72 -15.79 -12.37
N VAL A 92 -16.89 -14.51 -12.69
CA VAL A 92 -15.93 -13.79 -13.53
C VAL A 92 -14.67 -13.44 -12.76
N GLU A 93 -13.50 -13.61 -13.37
CA GLU A 93 -12.21 -13.28 -12.77
C GLU A 93 -11.75 -11.89 -13.16
N TYR A 94 -10.96 -11.24 -12.30
CA TYR A 94 -10.33 -9.95 -12.60
C TYR A 94 -9.25 -10.09 -13.68
N ASP A 95 -8.94 -8.99 -14.36
CA ASP A 95 -7.92 -8.89 -15.42
C ASP A 95 -8.05 -9.96 -16.53
N THR A 96 -9.27 -10.46 -16.76
CA THR A 96 -9.55 -11.63 -17.60
C THR A 96 -10.41 -11.24 -18.80
N THR A 97 -10.02 -11.74 -19.97
CA THR A 97 -10.73 -11.50 -21.23
C THR A 97 -11.77 -12.61 -21.46
N TYR A 98 -13.02 -12.20 -21.65
CA TYR A 98 -14.14 -13.07 -21.96
C TYR A 98 -14.67 -12.77 -23.35
N THR A 99 -15.33 -13.77 -23.94
CA THR A 99 -15.80 -13.75 -25.32
C THR A 99 -17.22 -14.30 -25.35
N TRP A 100 -18.11 -13.63 -26.07
CA TRP A 100 -19.52 -14.01 -26.15
C TRP A 100 -20.13 -13.78 -27.52
N LYS A 101 -21.15 -14.57 -27.87
CA LYS A 101 -21.86 -14.55 -29.15
C LYS A 101 -23.31 -14.93 -28.91
N VAL A 102 -24.23 -14.17 -29.50
CA VAL A 102 -25.67 -14.43 -29.44
C VAL A 102 -26.14 -14.84 -30.83
N VAL A 103 -26.83 -15.98 -30.92
CA VAL A 103 -27.41 -16.51 -32.17
C VAL A 103 -28.92 -16.58 -32.01
N PRO A 104 -29.69 -15.60 -32.52
CA PRO A 104 -31.13 -15.72 -32.57
C PRO A 104 -31.58 -16.88 -33.46
N TYR A 105 -32.64 -17.58 -33.07
CA TYR A 105 -33.21 -18.67 -33.85
C TYR A 105 -34.74 -18.62 -33.90
N ASN A 106 -35.32 -19.25 -34.91
CA ASN A 106 -36.75 -19.56 -34.97
C ASN A 106 -36.98 -20.93 -35.61
N GLN A 107 -38.24 -21.33 -35.81
CA GLN A 107 -38.62 -22.61 -36.41
C GLN A 107 -38.03 -22.86 -37.82
N HIS A 108 -37.53 -21.83 -38.51
CA HIS A 108 -36.91 -21.94 -39.83
C HIS A 108 -35.37 -22.03 -39.77
N GLY A 109 -34.76 -21.86 -38.59
CA GLY A 109 -33.33 -22.01 -38.36
C GLY A 109 -32.68 -20.89 -37.54
N GLU A 110 -31.35 -20.95 -37.47
CA GLU A 110 -30.48 -20.01 -36.75
C GLU A 110 -30.00 -18.87 -37.66
N ALA A 111 -29.78 -17.70 -37.05
CA ALA A 111 -29.15 -16.57 -37.73
C ALA A 111 -27.67 -16.86 -38.05
N VAL A 112 -27.28 -16.59 -39.29
CA VAL A 112 -25.90 -16.76 -39.77
C VAL A 112 -25.08 -15.48 -39.63
N ASN A 113 -23.75 -15.60 -39.61
CA ASN A 113 -22.80 -14.49 -39.53
C ASN A 113 -22.94 -13.59 -38.28
N CYS A 114 -23.42 -14.15 -37.16
CA CYS A 114 -23.46 -13.45 -35.88
C CYS A 114 -22.03 -13.17 -35.37
N PRO A 115 -21.71 -11.92 -35.02
CA PRO A 115 -20.36 -11.55 -34.57
C PRO A 115 -20.06 -12.11 -33.17
N THR A 116 -18.78 -12.38 -32.90
CA THR A 116 -18.28 -12.62 -31.55
C THR A 116 -17.80 -11.30 -30.96
N TRP A 117 -18.28 -11.00 -29.75
CA TRP A 117 -17.85 -9.85 -28.96
C TRP A 117 -16.87 -10.28 -27.87
N THR A 118 -16.08 -9.32 -27.39
CA THR A 118 -15.10 -9.53 -26.32
C THR A 118 -15.17 -8.40 -25.30
N PHE A 119 -14.91 -8.72 -24.04
CA PHE A 119 -14.70 -7.74 -22.98
C PHE A 119 -13.59 -8.21 -22.07
N LYS A 120 -12.94 -7.28 -21.37
CA LYS A 120 -11.94 -7.58 -20.34
C LYS A 120 -12.40 -6.99 -19.02
N THR A 121 -12.38 -7.80 -17.97
CA THR A 121 -12.67 -7.34 -16.62
C THR A 121 -11.54 -6.42 -16.12
N VAL A 122 -11.88 -5.55 -15.17
CA VAL A 122 -10.90 -4.64 -14.55
C VAL A 122 -9.81 -5.44 -13.82
N VAL A 123 -8.65 -4.83 -13.62
CA VAL A 123 -7.67 -5.37 -12.68
C VAL A 123 -8.28 -5.44 -11.28
N ASP A 124 -7.85 -6.42 -10.49
CA ASP A 124 -8.33 -6.58 -9.12
C ASP A 124 -7.97 -5.32 -8.31
N PRO A 125 -8.97 -4.57 -7.79
CA PRO A 125 -8.71 -3.36 -7.01
C PRO A 125 -7.96 -3.65 -5.69
N ASN A 126 -7.97 -4.90 -5.22
CA ASN A 126 -7.24 -5.35 -4.05
C ASN A 126 -5.89 -5.99 -4.40
N LYS A 127 -5.46 -5.95 -5.66
CA LYS A 127 -4.12 -6.39 -6.07
C LYS A 127 -3.16 -5.20 -6.04
N GLY A 128 -2.69 -4.85 -4.86
CA GLY A 128 -1.54 -3.97 -4.67
C GLY A 128 -0.22 -4.74 -4.53
N THR A 129 0.89 -4.00 -4.53
CA THR A 129 2.21 -4.55 -4.21
C THR A 129 2.76 -3.86 -2.96
N PRO A 130 3.63 -4.55 -2.17
CA PRO A 130 4.41 -3.88 -1.16
C PRO A 130 5.17 -2.66 -1.73
N PRO A 131 5.48 -1.65 -0.89
CA PRO A 131 6.19 -0.48 -1.33
C PRO A 131 7.62 -0.83 -1.77
N GLN A 132 8.26 0.07 -2.51
CA GLN A 132 9.68 -0.06 -2.84
C GLN A 132 10.57 0.22 -1.61
N PRO A 133 11.83 -0.25 -1.58
CA PRO A 133 12.79 0.16 -0.55
C PRO A 133 12.99 1.68 -0.54
N THR A 134 13.17 2.25 0.66
CA THR A 134 13.56 3.67 0.80
C THR A 134 15.08 3.85 0.63
N THR A 135 15.54 5.10 0.67
CA THR A 135 16.94 5.50 0.60
C THR A 135 17.30 6.42 1.78
N PRO A 136 18.56 6.36 2.26
CA PRO A 136 18.99 7.16 3.41
C PRO A 136 19.24 8.61 2.98
N VAL A 137 18.79 9.55 3.80
CA VAL A 137 19.06 10.98 3.65
C VAL A 137 20.14 11.43 4.63
N ASN A 138 20.08 10.96 5.87
CA ASN A 138 21.13 11.21 6.86
C ASN A 138 21.15 10.09 7.92
N PRO A 139 22.33 9.59 8.31
CA PRO A 139 23.57 9.66 7.55
C PRO A 139 23.45 8.87 6.24
N PHE A 140 24.10 9.32 5.17
CA PHE A 140 24.18 8.55 3.93
C PHE A 140 24.94 7.23 4.15
N ASN A 141 24.72 6.26 3.26
CA ASN A 141 25.45 4.99 3.35
C ASN A 141 26.97 5.20 3.21
N ASN A 142 27.72 4.66 4.16
CA ASN A 142 29.15 4.80 4.37
C ASN A 142 29.62 6.21 4.76
N GLN A 143 28.73 7.08 5.25
CA GLN A 143 29.13 8.40 5.73
C GLN A 143 30.05 8.28 6.96
N THR A 144 31.11 9.07 6.99
CA THR A 144 32.04 9.18 8.12
C THR A 144 31.89 10.53 8.81
N ASN A 145 32.49 10.70 9.99
CA ASN A 145 32.40 11.92 10.80
C ASN A 145 30.95 12.33 11.12
N VAL A 146 30.11 11.34 11.40
CA VAL A 146 28.73 11.60 11.86
C VAL A 146 28.76 12.06 13.32
N SER A 147 28.10 13.18 13.60
CA SER A 147 28.04 13.71 14.96
C SER A 147 27.26 12.81 15.91
N LEU A 148 27.64 12.76 17.18
CA LEU A 148 26.93 11.98 18.20
C LEU A 148 25.52 12.49 18.52
N THR A 149 25.16 13.68 18.04
CA THR A 149 23.81 14.28 18.15
C THR A 149 23.01 14.19 16.85
N SER A 150 23.46 13.38 15.89
CA SER A 150 22.77 13.23 14.61
C SER A 150 21.44 12.48 14.76
N SER A 151 20.57 12.60 13.75
CA SER A 151 19.32 11.87 13.63
C SER A 151 19.35 11.00 12.38
N LEU A 152 18.64 9.88 12.39
CA LEU A 152 18.40 9.11 11.17
C LEU A 152 17.27 9.79 10.38
N VAL A 153 17.43 9.88 9.06
CA VAL A 153 16.47 10.48 8.12
C VAL A 153 16.47 9.64 6.85
N TRP A 154 15.29 9.31 6.35
CA TRP A 154 15.09 8.55 5.11
C TRP A 154 14.03 9.21 4.22
N ASN A 155 14.03 8.86 2.93
CA ASN A 155 13.07 9.39 1.98
C ASN A 155 11.68 8.75 2.15
N SER A 156 10.63 9.49 1.82
CA SER A 156 9.31 8.90 1.66
C SER A 156 9.25 8.01 0.42
N VAL A 157 8.51 6.91 0.48
CA VAL A 157 8.20 6.03 -0.64
C VAL A 157 6.71 6.10 -0.96
N ASN A 158 6.36 6.11 -2.24
CA ASN A 158 4.96 6.02 -2.67
C ASN A 158 4.34 4.70 -2.21
N ASP A 159 3.05 4.73 -1.89
CA ASP A 159 2.27 3.56 -1.45
C ASP A 159 2.74 2.93 -0.13
N ALA A 160 3.61 3.61 0.64
CA ALA A 160 3.95 3.19 2.01
C ALA A 160 2.97 3.80 3.01
N ASP A 161 2.41 2.95 3.88
CA ASP A 161 1.57 3.36 5.01
C ASP A 161 2.41 3.64 6.28
N GLY A 162 3.65 3.17 6.30
CA GLY A 162 4.61 3.44 7.37
C GLY A 162 5.99 2.84 7.16
N TYR A 163 6.85 2.97 8.17
CA TYR A 163 8.25 2.56 8.16
C TYR A 163 8.64 1.86 9.46
N ARG A 164 9.29 0.71 9.36
CA ARG A 164 10.01 0.09 10.49
C ARG A 164 11.49 0.37 10.39
N LEU A 165 12.13 0.62 11.53
CA LEU A 165 13.55 0.96 11.59
C LEU A 165 14.28 0.02 12.53
N SER A 166 15.48 -0.37 12.11
CA SER A 166 16.43 -1.06 12.95
C SER A 166 17.79 -0.36 12.94
N LEU A 167 18.47 -0.37 14.08
CA LEU A 167 19.79 0.22 14.30
C LEU A 167 20.62 -0.75 15.13
N TRP A 168 21.84 -1.04 14.70
CA TRP A 168 22.75 -1.98 15.36
C TRP A 168 24.13 -1.37 15.59
N TYR A 169 24.77 -1.83 16.66
CA TYR A 169 26.19 -1.63 16.92
C TYR A 169 26.85 -2.96 17.26
N ASN A 170 27.89 -3.31 16.52
CA ASN A 170 28.65 -4.56 16.70
C ASN A 170 27.76 -5.83 16.76
N GLY A 171 26.71 -5.86 15.93
CA GLY A 171 25.74 -6.97 15.86
C GLY A 171 24.64 -6.95 16.93
N THR A 172 24.70 -6.04 17.92
CA THR A 172 23.66 -5.87 18.93
C THR A 172 22.67 -4.80 18.50
N ALA A 173 21.37 -5.10 18.57
CA ALA A 173 20.32 -4.14 18.27
C ALA A 173 20.24 -3.03 19.34
N ILE A 174 20.18 -1.80 18.87
CA ILE A 174 19.86 -0.58 19.64
C ILE A 174 18.38 -0.25 19.42
N ILE A 175 17.92 -0.35 18.17
CA ILE A 175 16.52 -0.30 17.78
C ILE A 175 16.26 -1.58 16.98
N ASP A 176 15.22 -2.33 17.33
CA ASP A 176 14.92 -3.65 16.75
C ASP A 176 13.54 -3.62 16.09
N ASP A 177 13.53 -3.50 14.75
CA ASP A 177 12.36 -3.45 13.86
C ASP A 177 11.19 -2.61 14.41
N PHE A 178 11.49 -1.45 14.99
CA PHE A 178 10.49 -0.61 15.63
C PHE A 178 9.66 0.14 14.59
N ASP A 179 8.34 0.12 14.76
CA ASP A 179 7.40 0.79 13.86
C ASP A 179 7.28 2.29 14.19
N PHE A 180 7.75 3.11 13.26
CA PHE A 180 7.70 4.58 13.35
C PHE A 180 6.47 5.18 12.64
N GLY A 181 5.58 4.36 12.08
CA GLY A 181 4.46 4.83 11.26
C GLY A 181 4.94 5.71 10.12
N ASN A 182 4.31 6.87 9.93
CA ASN A 182 4.64 7.81 8.85
C ASN A 182 5.80 8.78 9.15
N ASN A 183 6.52 8.61 10.27
CA ASN A 183 7.68 9.44 10.52
C ASN A 183 8.80 9.14 9.50
N LEU A 184 9.57 10.16 9.17
CA LEU A 184 10.73 10.06 8.25
C LEU A 184 12.06 10.36 8.94
N THR A 185 12.03 10.50 10.26
CA THR A 185 13.21 10.78 11.07
C THR A 185 13.06 10.26 12.49
N THR A 186 14.19 9.90 13.11
CA THR A 186 14.28 9.65 14.54
C THR A 186 15.60 10.19 15.09
N ASP A 187 15.53 10.80 16.26
CA ASP A 187 16.73 11.15 17.01
C ASP A 187 17.40 9.87 17.54
N ILE A 188 18.73 9.83 17.44
CA ILE A 188 19.57 8.74 17.97
C ILE A 188 20.64 9.28 18.93
N SER A 189 20.51 10.55 19.34
CA SER A 189 21.36 11.16 20.34
C SER A 189 21.38 10.32 21.63
N GLY A 190 22.54 10.22 22.26
CA GLY A 190 22.75 9.40 23.45
C GLY A 190 22.96 7.90 23.21
N HIS A 191 22.72 7.40 21.99
CA HIS A 191 23.04 6.01 21.61
C HIS A 191 24.41 5.85 20.93
N LEU A 192 25.06 6.98 20.63
CA LEU A 192 26.27 7.04 19.83
C LEU A 192 27.53 7.21 20.69
N SER A 193 28.62 6.56 20.27
CA SER A 193 29.97 6.69 20.85
C SER A 193 30.97 7.06 19.77
N TYR A 194 32.07 7.74 20.14
CA TYR A 194 33.09 8.19 19.19
C TYR A 194 33.79 7.05 18.44
N ALA A 195 34.15 7.32 17.18
CA ALA A 195 34.88 6.42 16.29
C ALA A 195 34.28 5.02 16.16
N LYS A 196 32.95 4.90 16.16
CA LYS A 196 32.20 3.65 16.03
C LYS A 196 31.43 3.58 14.72
N GLU A 197 31.39 2.39 14.13
CA GLU A 197 30.55 2.09 12.98
C GLU A 197 29.20 1.52 13.46
N TYR A 198 28.11 2.11 12.95
CA TYR A 198 26.75 1.68 13.20
C TYR A 198 26.11 1.23 11.89
N VAL A 199 25.21 0.26 11.97
CA VAL A 199 24.44 -0.26 10.82
C VAL A 199 22.98 0.06 11.07
N TRP A 200 22.23 0.47 10.05
CA TRP A 200 20.81 0.75 10.16
C TRP A 200 20.07 0.38 8.89
N ARG A 201 18.78 0.09 9.04
CA ARG A 201 17.86 -0.32 7.98
C ARG A 201 16.51 0.33 8.20
N VAL A 202 15.86 0.71 7.10
CA VAL A 202 14.45 1.11 7.10
C VAL A 202 13.68 0.23 6.13
N THR A 203 12.57 -0.34 6.62
CA THR A 203 11.65 -1.18 5.86
C THR A 203 10.30 -0.45 5.74
N PRO A 204 10.01 0.19 4.60
CA PRO A 204 8.67 0.68 4.30
C PRO A 204 7.66 -0.48 4.25
N TYR A 205 6.43 -0.26 4.66
CA TYR A 205 5.35 -1.26 4.60
C TYR A 205 4.01 -0.64 4.19
N ASN A 206 3.10 -1.47 3.70
CA ASN A 206 1.69 -1.13 3.51
C ASN A 206 0.79 -2.35 3.77
N SER A 207 -0.52 -2.23 3.51
CA SER A 207 -1.47 -3.35 3.65
C SER A 207 -1.17 -4.57 2.79
N PHE A 208 -0.36 -4.43 1.73
CA PHE A 208 0.06 -5.52 0.85
C PHE A 208 1.38 -6.18 1.28
N GLY A 209 2.07 -5.61 2.27
CA GLY A 209 3.23 -6.20 2.92
C GLY A 209 4.43 -5.26 3.05
N ASP A 210 5.55 -5.84 3.46
CA ASP A 210 6.82 -5.15 3.67
C ASP A 210 7.61 -5.04 2.36
N ALA A 211 8.34 -3.92 2.18
CA ALA A 211 9.23 -3.72 1.06
C ALA A 211 10.25 -4.87 0.95
N GLN A 212 10.34 -5.47 -0.23
CA GLN A 212 11.29 -6.54 -0.51
C GLN A 212 12.62 -5.97 -1.03
N GLY A 213 13.73 -6.63 -0.71
CA GLY A 213 15.06 -6.22 -1.18
C GLY A 213 15.63 -4.98 -0.48
N VAL A 214 15.16 -4.67 0.74
CA VAL A 214 15.77 -3.64 1.60
C VAL A 214 17.22 -4.00 1.92
N VAL A 215 18.07 -2.98 2.02
CA VAL A 215 19.51 -3.13 2.26
C VAL A 215 19.92 -2.40 3.53
N ASP A 216 21.02 -2.85 4.13
CA ASP A 216 21.63 -2.18 5.27
C ASP A 216 22.50 -1.02 4.83
N TRP A 217 22.41 0.08 5.58
CA TRP A 217 23.31 1.22 5.48
C TRP A 217 24.19 1.28 6.71
N LYS A 218 25.37 1.85 6.54
CA LYS A 218 26.30 2.04 7.66
C LYS A 218 26.88 3.43 7.72
N PHE A 219 27.30 3.86 8.89
CA PHE A 219 27.99 5.12 9.09
C PHE A 219 28.98 5.03 10.23
N THR A 220 29.99 5.90 10.21
CA THR A 220 31.01 5.99 11.25
C THR A 220 30.95 7.35 11.94
N THR A 221 30.87 7.34 13.26
CA THR A 221 30.85 8.55 14.09
C THR A 221 32.20 9.27 14.08
N GLU A 222 32.17 10.57 14.38
CA GLU A 222 33.37 11.39 14.53
C GLU A 222 34.34 10.84 15.60
N PRO A 223 35.66 11.12 15.49
CA PRO A 223 36.61 10.75 16.54
C PRO A 223 36.38 11.58 17.80
N GLU A 224 36.86 11.07 18.93
CA GLU A 224 36.84 11.81 20.20
C GLU A 224 37.69 13.09 20.07
N PRO A 225 37.20 14.26 20.55
CA PRO A 225 37.96 15.50 20.49
C PRO A 225 39.29 15.37 21.23
N ILE A 226 40.38 15.81 20.58
CA ILE A 226 41.69 15.88 21.23
C ILE A 226 41.68 17.09 22.18
N VAL A 227 41.71 16.83 23.49
CA VAL A 227 41.89 17.86 24.52
C VAL A 227 43.38 17.95 24.84
N LEU A 228 44.03 19.04 24.42
CA LEU A 228 45.43 19.29 24.78
C LEU A 228 45.52 19.81 26.23
N PRO A 229 46.55 19.42 27.00
CA PRO A 229 46.78 20.02 28.31
C PRO A 229 47.14 21.49 28.17
N GLU A 230 46.63 22.31 29.10
CA GLU A 230 47.08 23.70 29.23
C GLU A 230 48.58 23.73 29.56
N PRO A 231 49.35 24.70 29.02
CA PRO A 231 50.74 24.87 29.40
C PRO A 231 50.84 25.12 30.90
N THR A 232 51.86 24.53 31.55
CA THR A 232 52.15 24.84 32.95
C THR A 232 52.67 26.27 33.09
N THR A 233 52.45 26.87 34.26
CA THR A 233 53.06 28.15 34.65
C THR A 233 54.13 27.91 35.71
N PRO A 234 55.32 28.53 35.61
CA PRO A 234 56.33 28.42 36.66
C PRO A 234 55.76 28.93 37.99
N ILE A 235 56.00 28.21 39.09
CA ILE A 235 55.64 28.64 40.44
C ILE A 235 56.84 29.36 41.10
N TYR A 236 58.05 28.85 40.88
CA TYR A 236 59.31 29.50 41.27
C TYR A 236 60.53 28.82 40.59
N PRO A 237 61.56 29.59 40.15
CA PRO A 237 61.50 31.04 39.95
C PRO A 237 60.50 31.40 38.85
N LEU A 238 59.87 32.56 38.96
CA LEU A 238 59.01 33.09 37.92
C LEU A 238 59.86 33.61 36.75
N ASP A 239 59.24 33.74 35.57
CA ASP A 239 59.89 34.35 34.41
C ASP A 239 60.29 35.80 34.74
N GLY A 240 61.57 36.12 34.56
CA GLY A 240 62.13 37.43 34.89
C GLY A 240 62.59 37.62 36.35
N ASP A 241 62.52 36.59 37.21
CA ASP A 241 63.03 36.70 38.58
C ASP A 241 64.54 37.03 38.59
N THR A 242 64.90 38.03 39.38
CA THR A 242 66.28 38.39 39.70
C THR A 242 66.55 38.15 41.18
N ASN A 243 67.80 37.83 41.56
CA ASN A 243 68.20 37.51 42.94
C ASN A 243 67.48 36.29 43.56
N VAL A 244 67.23 35.24 42.77
CA VAL A 244 66.68 33.94 43.24
C VAL A 244 67.61 33.32 44.28
N ASN A 245 67.07 32.96 45.45
CA ASN A 245 67.86 32.36 46.53
C ASN A 245 68.34 30.95 46.15
N ILE A 246 69.62 30.68 46.37
CA ILE A 246 70.17 29.31 46.29
C ILE A 246 69.77 28.52 47.54
N GLN A 247 69.13 27.37 47.34
CA GLN A 247 68.90 26.43 48.44
C GLN A 247 70.18 25.62 48.70
N ILE A 248 70.63 25.62 49.95
CA ILE A 248 71.75 24.82 50.43
C ILE A 248 71.18 23.83 51.45
N GLY A 249 71.47 22.54 51.24
CA GLY A 249 70.98 21.44 52.08
C GLY A 249 71.72 21.29 53.40
#